data_AF-A0A0L0LBK1-F1
#
_entry.id   AF-A0A0L0LBK1-F1
#
_cell.length_a   1.000
_cell.length_b   1.000
_cell.length_c   1.000
_cell.angle_alpha   90.00
_cell.angle_beta   90.00
_cell.angle_gamma   90.00
#
_symmetry.space_group_name_H-M   'P 1'
#
loop_
_entity.id
_entity.type
_entity.pdbx_description
1 polymer ?
#
loop_
_entity_poly.entity_id
_entity_poly.type
_entity_poly.pdbx_seq_one_letter_code
_entity_poly.pdbx_strand_id
1 'polypeptide(L)'
;MSVHRLINYKDMKKVLLSVFALAAIVAAPAVSLAATYAYVNTTGEVRTVEAASANQALSTAPNLGVHSGVMLIEDVSDPVVGDRVGGV
;
A
#
# COMPACT_ATOMS: atom_id res chain seq x y z
N MET A 1 22.00 -20.92 63.56
CA MET A 1 22.04 -19.53 63.06
C MET A 1 21.34 -19.54 61.70
N SER A 2 20.01 -19.41 61.69
CA SER A 2 19.17 -19.60 60.50
C SER A 2 18.41 -18.31 60.19
N VAL A 3 18.76 -17.69 59.07
CA VAL A 3 18.26 -16.39 58.62
C VAL A 3 16.96 -16.62 57.84
N HIS A 4 15.79 -16.34 58.44
CA HIS A 4 14.52 -16.29 57.71
C HIS A 4 14.44 -14.97 56.94
N ARG A 5 14.81 -15.02 55.66
CA ARG A 5 14.67 -13.88 54.74
C ARG A 5 13.22 -13.77 54.28
N LEU A 6 12.41 -12.92 54.91
CA LEU A 6 11.09 -12.55 54.40
C LEU A 6 11.27 -11.72 53.11
N ILE A 7 10.75 -12.23 52.00
CA ILE A 7 10.61 -11.47 50.76
C ILE A 7 9.48 -10.45 50.97
N ASN A 8 9.83 -9.16 50.91
CA ASN A 8 8.91 -8.05 51.10
C ASN A 8 7.96 -7.94 49.89
N TYR A 9 6.68 -8.22 50.08
CA TYR A 9 5.65 -8.24 49.02
C TYR A 9 5.35 -6.87 48.39
N LYS A 10 5.93 -5.79 48.92
CA LYS A 10 5.62 -4.42 48.50
C LYS A 10 6.27 -4.00 47.19
N ASP A 11 7.26 -4.76 46.71
CA ASP A 11 7.96 -4.48 45.45
C ASP A 11 7.39 -5.24 44.23
N MET A 12 6.48 -6.21 44.45
CA MET A 12 5.84 -6.99 43.37
C MET A 12 4.66 -6.27 42.68
N LYS A 13 4.52 -4.95 42.87
CA LYS A 13 3.57 -4.12 42.11
C LYS A 13 4.25 -3.22 41.08
N LYS A 14 5.59 -3.10 41.12
CA LYS A 14 6.34 -2.28 40.16
C LYS A 14 6.75 -3.03 38.88
N VAL A 15 6.52 -4.33 38.83
CA VAL A 15 6.88 -5.20 37.69
C VAL A 15 5.72 -5.38 36.68
N LEU A 16 4.56 -4.76 36.92
CA LEU A 16 3.41 -4.88 36.00
C LEU A 16 3.30 -3.74 34.96
N LEU A 17 4.18 -2.73 35.00
CA LEU A 17 4.13 -1.59 34.08
C LEU A 17 5.25 -1.52 33.04
N SER A 18 6.12 -2.54 32.93
CA SER A 18 7.28 -2.51 32.02
C SER A 18 7.09 -3.27 30.71
N VAL A 19 5.84 -3.56 30.30
CA VAL A 19 5.55 -4.42 29.14
C VAL A 19 4.73 -3.74 28.02
N PHE A 20 4.91 -2.43 27.76
CA PHE A 20 4.31 -1.79 26.58
C PHE A 20 5.17 -0.68 25.97
N ALA A 21 6.49 -0.84 25.98
CA ALA A 21 7.39 -0.01 25.16
C ALA A 21 7.80 -0.74 23.86
N LEU A 22 6.93 -1.61 23.34
CA LEU A 22 7.13 -2.23 22.03
C LEU A 22 6.32 -1.46 20.99
N ALA A 23 7.01 -0.50 20.35
CA ALA A 23 6.70 0.02 19.03
C ALA A 23 5.24 0.47 18.79
N ALA A 24 4.86 1.61 19.37
CA ALA A 24 3.86 2.46 18.71
C ALA A 24 4.52 3.11 17.47
N ILE A 25 4.84 2.29 16.46
CA ILE A 25 4.91 2.81 15.09
C ILE A 25 3.49 3.21 14.79
N VAL A 26 3.22 4.50 14.93
CA VAL A 26 1.99 5.14 14.49
C VAL A 26 1.75 4.64 13.07
N ALA A 27 0.74 3.78 12.90
CA ALA A 27 0.12 3.54 11.62
C ALA A 27 -0.48 4.89 11.21
N ALA A 28 0.35 5.77 10.66
CA ALA A 28 -0.16 6.86 9.86
C ALA A 28 -1.07 6.18 8.84
N PRO A 29 -2.32 6.64 8.64
CA PRO A 29 -3.07 6.19 7.49
C PRO A 29 -2.16 6.47 6.30
N ALA A 30 -1.66 5.41 5.67
CA ALA A 30 -0.96 5.54 4.41
C ALA A 30 -1.98 6.19 3.50
N VAL A 31 -1.84 7.50 3.29
CA VAL A 31 -2.52 8.22 2.24
C VAL A 31 -2.01 7.60 0.96
N SER A 32 -2.65 6.51 0.56
CA SER A 32 -2.42 5.88 -0.72
C SER A 32 -2.90 6.89 -1.74
N LEU A 33 -1.98 7.71 -2.23
CA LEU A 33 -2.21 8.57 -3.38
C LEU A 33 -2.59 7.63 -4.52
N ALA A 34 -3.89 7.56 -4.83
CA ALA A 34 -4.36 6.78 -5.95
C ALA A 34 -3.75 7.39 -7.21
N ALA A 35 -2.95 6.60 -7.91
CA ALA A 35 -2.35 6.95 -9.16
C ALA A 35 -3.21 6.42 -10.31
N THR A 36 -3.26 7.16 -11.40
CA THR A 36 -4.00 6.75 -12.61
C THR A 36 -3.09 5.91 -13.49
N TYR A 37 -3.54 4.71 -13.84
CA TYR A 37 -2.83 3.81 -14.74
C TYR A 37 -3.63 3.58 -16.02
N ALA A 38 -3.00 3.68 -17.18
CA ALA A 38 -3.55 3.23 -18.46
C ALA A 38 -3.31 1.73 -18.65
N TYR A 39 -4.27 1.04 -19.27
CA TYR A 39 -4.14 -0.35 -19.69
C TYR A 39 -4.97 -0.61 -20.96
N VAL A 40 -4.63 -1.67 -21.70
CA VAL A 40 -5.42 -2.12 -22.85
C VAL A 40 -6.38 -3.22 -22.41
N ASN A 41 -7.67 -3.07 -22.72
CA ASN A 41 -8.69 -4.08 -22.42
C ASN A 41 -8.71 -5.21 -23.48
N THR A 42 -9.55 -6.23 -23.28
CA THR A 42 -9.71 -7.35 -24.22
C THR A 42 -10.26 -6.97 -25.59
N THR A 43 -10.88 -5.78 -25.74
CA THR A 43 -11.35 -5.25 -27.02
C THR A 43 -10.30 -4.43 -27.76
N GLY A 44 -9.11 -4.23 -27.16
CA GLY A 44 -8.01 -3.46 -27.75
C GLY A 44 -8.07 -1.96 -27.46
N GLU A 45 -8.95 -1.51 -26.57
CA GLU A 45 -9.12 -0.11 -26.21
C GLU A 45 -8.26 0.26 -25.00
N VAL A 46 -7.68 1.46 -25.02
CA VAL A 46 -6.96 2.02 -23.86
C VAL A 46 -7.97 2.57 -22.86
N ARG A 47 -7.90 2.09 -21.62
CA ARG A 47 -8.72 2.54 -20.49
C ARG A 47 -7.83 2.91 -19.32
N THR A 48 -8.40 3.59 -18.32
CA THR A 48 -7.71 3.96 -17.10
C THR A 48 -8.29 3.25 -15.88
N VAL A 49 -7.44 3.03 -14.88
CA VAL A 49 -7.82 2.52 -13.55
C VAL A 49 -7.03 3.29 -12.49
N GLU A 50 -7.69 3.62 -11.38
CA GLU A 50 -7.03 4.22 -10.23
C GLU A 50 -6.53 3.12 -9.29
N ALA A 51 -5.25 3.20 -8.90
CA ALA A 51 -4.67 2.23 -7.99
C ALA A 51 -3.50 2.81 -7.18
N ALA A 52 -3.24 2.22 -6.02
CA ALA A 52 -2.11 2.55 -5.16
C ALA A 52 -0.75 2.18 -5.75
N SER A 53 -0.74 1.19 -6.67
CA SER A 53 0.48 0.61 -7.24
C SER A 53 0.16 -0.09 -8.56
N ALA A 54 1.19 -0.30 -9.39
CA ALA A 54 1.06 -1.03 -10.65
C ALA A 54 0.51 -2.45 -10.45
N ASN A 55 0.94 -3.16 -9.39
CA ASN A 55 0.42 -4.49 -9.08
C ASN A 55 -1.07 -4.46 -8.74
N GLN A 56 -1.51 -3.45 -7.98
CA GLN A 56 -2.95 -3.28 -7.74
C GLN A 56 -3.68 -2.99 -9.05
N ALA A 57 -3.19 -2.05 -9.87
CA ALA A 57 -3.79 -1.73 -11.16
C ALA A 57 -3.94 -2.97 -12.06
N LEU A 58 -2.93 -3.84 -12.13
CA LEU A 58 -2.98 -5.09 -12.89
C LEU A 58 -4.07 -6.05 -12.38
N SER A 59 -4.26 -6.10 -11.06
CA SER A 59 -5.27 -6.98 -10.45
C SER A 59 -6.70 -6.44 -10.51
N THR A 60 -6.87 -5.12 -10.56
CA THR A 60 -8.18 -4.45 -10.52
C THR A 60 -8.63 -3.93 -11.87
N ALA A 61 -7.77 -3.91 -12.90
CA ALA A 61 -8.10 -3.51 -14.25
C ALA A 61 -9.16 -4.44 -14.86
N PRO A 62 -10.38 -3.94 -15.13
CA PRO A 62 -11.46 -4.76 -15.66
C PRO A 62 -11.18 -5.15 -17.12
N ASN A 63 -11.34 -6.43 -17.43
CA ASN A 63 -11.09 -6.98 -18.77
C ASN A 63 -9.69 -6.64 -19.29
N LEU A 64 -8.66 -6.68 -18.44
CA LEU A 64 -7.27 -6.51 -18.87
C LEU A 64 -6.93 -7.54 -19.97
N GLY A 65 -6.35 -7.07 -21.07
CA GLY A 65 -5.89 -7.95 -22.13
C GLY A 65 -4.85 -8.96 -21.62
N VAL A 66 -4.88 -10.19 -22.14
CA VAL A 66 -4.04 -11.32 -21.67
C VAL A 66 -2.53 -11.01 -21.72
N HIS A 67 -2.10 -10.13 -22.62
CA HIS A 67 -0.71 -9.69 -22.77
C HIS A 67 -0.55 -8.18 -22.51
N SER A 68 -1.51 -7.57 -21.81
CA SER A 68 -1.56 -6.15 -21.52
C SER A 68 -0.84 -5.85 -20.20
N GLY A 69 -0.13 -4.73 -20.16
CA GLY A 69 0.46 -4.17 -18.95
C GLY A 69 -0.35 -2.98 -18.42
N VAL A 70 0.19 -2.33 -17.39
CA VAL A 70 -0.30 -1.03 -16.90
C VAL A 70 0.81 0.00 -17.00
N MET A 71 0.46 1.22 -17.37
CA MET A 71 1.38 2.36 -17.44
C MET A 71 0.89 3.45 -16.51
N LEU A 72 1.76 3.94 -15.62
CA LEU A 72 1.46 5.09 -14.78
C LEU A 72 1.30 6.34 -15.65
N ILE A 73 0.21 7.07 -15.45
CA ILE A 73 -0.03 8.38 -16.07
C ILE A 73 0.32 9.45 -15.05
N GLU A 74 1.49 10.07 -15.23
CA GLU A 74 1.97 11.16 -14.35
C GLU A 74 1.52 12.54 -14.83
N ASP A 75 1.17 12.66 -16.11
CA ASP A 75 0.71 13.90 -16.72
C ASP A 75 -0.41 13.60 -17.72
N VAL A 76 -1.51 14.36 -17.63
CA VAL A 76 -2.69 14.26 -18.51
C VAL A 76 -2.82 15.49 -19.43
N SER A 77 -1.85 16.39 -19.41
CA SER A 77 -1.85 17.58 -20.26
C SER A 77 -1.75 17.24 -21.76
N ASP A 78 -1.23 16.06 -22.10
CA ASP A 78 -1.32 15.45 -23.42
C ASP A 78 -2.09 14.11 -23.34
N PRO A 79 -3.27 13.97 -23.98
CA PRO A 79 -4.04 12.75 -23.91
C PRO A 79 -3.37 11.64 -24.75
N VAL A 80 -2.65 10.74 -24.07
CA VAL A 80 -2.20 9.47 -24.66
C VAL A 80 -3.35 8.60 -25.19
N VAL A 81 -4.57 8.80 -24.69
CA VAL A 81 -5.77 8.09 -25.16
C VAL A 81 -6.44 8.91 -26.27
N GLY A 82 -6.43 8.38 -27.49
CA GLY A 82 -7.04 9.02 -28.66
C GLY A 82 -6.07 9.89 -29.48
N ASP A 83 -4.78 9.85 -29.16
CA ASP A 83 -3.75 10.50 -29.98
C ASP A 83 -3.61 9.83 -31.36
N ARG A 84 -3.35 10.65 -32.37
CA ARG A 84 -3.08 10.21 -33.74
C ARG A 84 -1.58 10.05 -33.92
N VAL A 85 -1.11 8.81 -33.86
CA VAL A 85 0.25 8.51 -34.33
C VAL A 85 0.30 8.68 -35.86
N GLY A 86 1.08 9.65 -36.32
CA GLY A 86 1.38 9.78 -37.74
C GLY A 86 2.18 8.55 -38.19
N GLY A 87 1.51 7.60 -38.84
CA GLY A 87 2.16 6.43 -39.41
C GLY A 87 3.24 6.85 -40.42
N VAL A 88 4.44 6.30 -40.26
CA VAL A 88 5.55 6.41 -41.22
C VAL A 88 5.38 5.44 -42.37
#